data_AF-A0A3S3R347-F1
#
_entry.id   AF-A0A3S3R347-F1
#
_cell.length_a   1.000
_cell.length_b   1.000
_cell.length_c   1.000
_cell.angle_alpha   90.00
_cell.angle_beta   90.00
_cell.angle_gamma   90.00
#
_symmetry.space_group_name_H-M   'P 1'
#
loop_
_entity.id
_entity.type
_entity.pdbx_description
1 polymer ?
#
loop_
_entity_poly.entity_id
_entity_poly.type
_entity_poly.pdbx_seq_one_letter_code
_entity_poly.pdbx_strand_id
1 'polypeptide(L)'
;MSSTITVSENAFISDLNVFIDLTHTYMGDLDIFLEHNGTQVQLFNQDGYNGDNLTGVLFDDEANIAIDSWSPPFGPGTFQTDSSPDSGESRLLSDFNGMNLSGDWQLLIVDNYRGDAGQLNTFRIEGNAHSVQNNANSVPEPATATILFFGLAGLAGSGFRRKKK
;
A
#
# COMPACT_ATOMS: atom_id res chain seq x y z
N MET A 1 0.79 -2.39 -23.41
CA MET A 1 1.04 -3.69 -22.74
C MET A 1 0.72 -3.58 -21.26
N SER A 2 0.48 -4.69 -20.55
CA SER A 2 0.35 -4.67 -19.09
C SER A 2 1.14 -5.80 -18.43
N SER A 3 1.52 -5.60 -17.17
CA SER A 3 2.21 -6.58 -16.32
C SER A 3 1.56 -6.57 -14.93
N THR A 4 1.43 -7.73 -14.30
CA THR A 4 0.78 -7.84 -12.99
C THR A 4 1.67 -8.58 -12.00
N ILE A 5 1.74 -8.05 -10.78
CA ILE A 5 2.34 -8.69 -9.62
C ILE A 5 1.24 -8.91 -8.58
N THR A 6 1.10 -10.15 -8.11
CA THR A 6 0.18 -10.47 -7.01
C THR A 6 0.95 -10.52 -5.70
N VAL A 7 0.56 -9.70 -4.74
CA VAL A 7 1.14 -9.67 -3.40
C VAL A 7 0.20 -10.36 -2.41
N SER A 8 0.68 -11.37 -1.68
CA SER A 8 -0.10 -12.08 -0.66
C SER A 8 0.04 -11.50 0.75
N GLU A 9 0.97 -10.58 0.95
CA GLU A 9 1.26 -10.00 2.25
C GLU A 9 0.17 -9.03 2.69
N ASN A 10 -0.48 -9.34 3.80
CA ASN A 10 -1.50 -8.50 4.40
C ASN A 10 -0.85 -7.49 5.36
N ALA A 11 -0.50 -6.33 4.81
CA ALA A 11 0.07 -5.20 5.54
C ALA A 11 -0.49 -3.90 4.97
N PHE A 12 -0.45 -2.82 5.75
CA PHE A 12 -0.87 -1.50 5.26
C PHE A 12 0.32 -0.70 4.76
N ILE A 13 0.16 -0.07 3.62
CA ILE A 13 1.18 0.74 2.95
C ILE A 13 1.40 2.02 3.76
N SER A 14 2.65 2.29 4.13
CA SER A 14 3.05 3.59 4.70
C SER A 14 3.86 4.44 3.72
N ASP A 15 4.49 3.80 2.74
CA ASP A 15 5.29 4.39 1.69
C ASP A 15 5.44 3.34 0.57
N LEU A 16 5.47 3.77 -0.68
CA LEU A 16 5.44 2.92 -1.87
C LEU A 16 6.38 3.46 -2.94
N ASN A 17 7.35 2.64 -3.33
CA ASN A 17 8.24 2.91 -4.45
C ASN A 17 8.03 1.89 -5.59
N VAL A 18 8.28 2.32 -6.82
CA VAL A 18 8.07 1.49 -8.01
C VAL A 18 9.32 1.45 -8.86
N PHE A 19 9.89 0.27 -9.03
CA PHE A 19 11.05 0.08 -9.89
C PHE A 19 10.62 -0.38 -11.28
N ILE A 20 11.13 0.29 -12.32
CA ILE A 20 10.89 -0.05 -13.72
C ILE A 20 12.21 -0.08 -14.48
N ASP A 21 12.37 -1.12 -15.30
CA ASP A 21 13.37 -1.21 -16.36
C ASP A 21 12.66 -1.59 -17.67
N LEU A 22 12.77 -0.73 -18.67
CA LEU A 22 12.01 -0.76 -19.91
C LEU A 22 12.91 -0.34 -21.08
N THR A 23 12.97 -1.17 -22.10
CA THR A 23 13.59 -0.82 -23.38
C THR A 23 12.53 -0.28 -24.33
N HIS A 24 12.73 0.91 -24.90
CA HIS A 24 11.86 1.51 -25.91
C HIS A 24 12.65 2.54 -26.73
N THR A 25 12.36 2.64 -28.03
CA THR A 25 13.09 3.55 -28.96
C THR A 25 12.58 4.98 -28.94
N TYR A 26 11.38 5.24 -28.44
CA TYR A 26 10.81 6.59 -28.28
C TYR A 26 10.07 6.70 -26.96
N MET A 27 10.72 7.23 -25.93
CA MET A 27 10.08 7.39 -24.62
C MET A 27 8.94 8.42 -24.67
N GLY A 28 9.02 9.41 -25.57
CA GLY A 28 7.99 10.42 -25.74
C GLY A 28 6.64 9.90 -26.23
N ASP A 29 6.55 8.62 -26.56
CA ASP A 29 5.30 7.98 -26.99
C ASP A 29 4.57 7.27 -25.84
N LEU A 30 5.23 7.10 -24.70
CA LEU A 30 4.76 6.23 -23.63
C LEU A 30 4.03 6.96 -22.52
N ASP A 31 2.88 6.42 -22.13
CA ASP A 31 2.29 6.63 -20.81
C ASP A 31 2.49 5.38 -19.95
N ILE A 32 2.85 5.57 -18.69
CA ILE A 32 3.04 4.47 -17.74
C ILE A 32 2.20 4.73 -16.49
N PHE A 33 1.33 3.77 -16.17
CA PHE A 33 0.42 3.83 -15.03
C PHE A 33 0.65 2.65 -14.08
N LEU A 34 0.49 2.91 -12.79
CA LEU A 34 0.34 1.90 -11.76
C LEU A 34 -1.10 1.89 -11.26
N GLU A 35 -1.71 0.71 -11.21
CA GLU A 35 -3.04 0.50 -10.66
C GLU A 35 -3.02 -0.52 -9.52
N HIS A 36 -3.76 -0.23 -8.47
CA HIS A 36 -4.08 -1.18 -7.40
C HIS A 36 -5.43 -0.88 -6.76
N ASN A 37 -6.29 -1.89 -6.67
CA ASN A 37 -7.61 -1.80 -6.03
C ASN A 37 -8.48 -0.62 -6.52
N GLY A 38 -8.39 -0.28 -7.81
CA GLY A 38 -9.14 0.81 -8.43
C GLY A 38 -8.54 2.21 -8.24
N THR A 39 -7.42 2.33 -7.53
CA THR A 39 -6.59 3.53 -7.50
C THR A 39 -5.55 3.46 -8.62
N GLN A 40 -5.42 4.53 -9.39
CA GLN A 40 -4.48 4.64 -10.49
C GLN A 40 -3.59 5.88 -10.33
N VAL A 41 -2.30 5.72 -10.62
CA VAL A 41 -1.30 6.79 -10.61
C VAL A 41 -0.51 6.74 -11.91
N GLN A 42 -0.37 7.85 -12.60
CA GLN A 42 0.51 7.99 -13.75
C GLN A 42 1.93 8.29 -13.28
N LEU A 43 2.87 7.43 -13.65
CA LEU A 43 4.28 7.51 -13.29
C LEU A 43 5.07 8.34 -14.31
N PHE A 44 4.67 8.28 -15.58
CA PHE A 44 5.37 8.85 -16.73
C PHE A 44 4.36 9.27 -17.81
N ASN A 45 4.51 10.48 -18.38
CA ASN A 45 3.60 11.04 -19.38
C ASN A 45 4.37 11.59 -20.60
N GLN A 46 4.62 10.72 -21.59
CA GLN A 46 5.13 11.11 -22.92
C GLN A 46 6.38 12.01 -22.88
N ASP A 47 7.26 11.75 -21.92
CA ASP A 47 8.48 12.52 -21.70
C ASP A 47 9.68 12.00 -22.53
N GLY A 48 10.69 12.86 -22.67
CA GLY A 48 11.97 12.47 -23.25
C GLY A 48 12.03 12.50 -24.78
N TYR A 49 10.97 12.95 -25.45
CA TYR A 49 10.94 13.15 -26.90
C TYR A 49 11.42 11.90 -27.67
N ASN A 50 12.45 12.04 -28.51
CA ASN A 50 13.04 10.99 -29.33
C ASN A 50 14.14 10.20 -28.61
N GLY A 51 14.18 10.26 -27.29
CA GLY A 51 15.16 9.56 -26.48
C GLY A 51 14.69 8.17 -26.09
N ASP A 52 15.66 7.30 -25.83
CA ASP A 52 15.42 5.87 -25.64
C ASP A 52 15.47 5.48 -24.16
N ASN A 53 14.68 4.46 -23.83
CA ASN A 53 14.75 3.65 -22.61
C ASN A 53 14.49 4.36 -21.28
N LEU A 54 14.04 3.52 -20.35
CA LEU A 54 13.97 3.80 -18.93
C LEU A 54 14.76 2.70 -18.22
N THR A 55 16.00 3.02 -17.85
CA THR A 55 17.01 2.06 -17.40
C THR A 55 17.15 2.14 -15.88
N GLY A 56 16.57 1.17 -15.16
CA GLY A 56 16.63 1.07 -13.71
C GLY A 56 16.19 2.34 -12.96
N VAL A 57 14.97 2.80 -13.23
CA VAL A 57 14.37 3.93 -12.52
C VAL A 57 13.56 3.43 -11.34
N LEU A 58 13.76 4.05 -10.18
CA LEU A 58 12.91 3.92 -9.00
C LEU A 58 12.04 5.17 -8.89
N PHE A 59 10.74 5.03 -9.07
CA PHE A 59 9.77 6.08 -8.80
C PHE A 59 9.45 6.13 -7.30
N ASP A 60 9.58 7.32 -6.73
CA ASP A 60 9.42 7.67 -5.31
C ASP A 60 8.92 9.13 -5.28
N ASP A 61 7.67 9.38 -4.85
CA ASP A 61 7.10 10.73 -4.89
C ASP A 61 7.72 11.69 -3.87
N GLU A 62 8.50 11.18 -2.91
CA GLU A 62 9.35 11.95 -1.99
C GLU A 62 10.75 12.26 -2.54
N ALA A 63 11.12 11.76 -3.72
CA ALA A 63 12.38 12.10 -4.36
C ALA A 63 12.50 13.60 -4.67
N ASN A 64 13.72 14.09 -4.89
CA ASN A 64 13.96 15.53 -5.10
C ASN A 64 13.75 16.02 -6.54
N ILE A 65 13.77 15.11 -7.51
CA ILE A 65 13.84 15.41 -8.93
C ILE A 65 12.75 14.62 -9.63
N ALA A 66 11.82 15.31 -10.29
CA ALA A 66 10.81 14.67 -11.11
C ALA A 66 11.38 14.16 -12.43
N ILE A 67 10.85 13.05 -12.93
CA ILE A 67 11.40 12.37 -14.11
C ILE A 67 11.41 13.26 -15.36
N ASP A 68 10.41 14.13 -15.50
CA ASP A 68 10.20 15.09 -16.60
C ASP A 68 11.22 16.24 -16.60
N SER A 69 11.95 16.42 -15.51
CA SER A 69 13.07 17.38 -15.43
C SER A 69 14.40 16.79 -15.94
N TRP A 70 14.42 15.51 -16.29
CA TRP A 70 15.56 14.79 -16.83
C TRP A 70 15.41 14.52 -18.34
N SER A 71 16.51 14.31 -19.04
CA SER A 71 16.51 13.94 -20.46
C SER A 71 17.02 12.50 -20.65
N PRO A 72 16.48 11.72 -21.61
CA PRO A 72 16.91 10.36 -21.86
C PRO A 72 18.42 10.18 -22.13
N PRO A 73 18.96 8.97 -21.88
CA PRO A 73 18.26 7.82 -21.31
C PRO A 73 17.87 8.08 -19.85
N PHE A 74 16.65 7.68 -19.47
CA PHE A 74 16.20 7.85 -18.09
C PHE A 74 16.88 6.83 -17.19
N GLY A 75 17.35 7.27 -16.03
CA GLY A 75 18.03 6.44 -15.06
C GLY A 75 19.45 6.01 -15.43
N PRO A 76 20.09 5.17 -14.60
CA PRO A 76 19.56 4.65 -13.33
C PRO A 76 19.46 5.74 -12.26
N GLY A 77 18.47 5.61 -11.37
CA GLY A 77 18.29 6.56 -10.25
C GLY A 77 16.88 6.55 -9.67
N THR A 78 16.70 7.37 -8.63
CA THR A 78 15.42 7.59 -7.97
C THR A 78 14.85 8.94 -8.37
N PHE A 79 13.59 8.97 -8.80
CA PHE A 79 12.91 10.15 -9.33
C PHE A 79 11.48 10.22 -8.82
N GLN A 80 10.93 11.43 -8.71
CA GLN A 80 9.49 11.57 -8.58
C GLN A 80 8.84 11.12 -9.89
N THR A 81 7.58 10.71 -9.79
CA THR A 81 6.71 10.58 -10.94
C THR A 81 6.70 11.86 -11.78
N ASP A 82 6.18 11.75 -12.99
CA ASP A 82 5.87 12.89 -13.84
C ASP A 82 5.15 14.02 -13.09
N SER A 83 5.60 15.27 -13.31
CA SER A 83 5.03 16.44 -12.63
C SER A 83 3.68 16.89 -13.21
N SER A 84 3.34 16.43 -14.42
CA SER A 84 2.21 16.85 -15.24
C SER A 84 1.41 15.65 -15.77
N PRO A 85 0.70 14.90 -14.90
CA PRO A 85 -0.12 13.77 -15.33
C PRO A 85 -1.30 14.23 -16.21
N ASP A 86 -1.87 13.28 -16.95
CA ASP A 86 -3.06 13.47 -17.76
C ASP A 86 -4.26 13.92 -16.94
N SER A 87 -5.22 14.55 -17.61
CA SER A 87 -6.38 15.13 -16.94
C SER A 87 -7.22 14.06 -16.23
N GLY A 88 -7.29 14.15 -14.90
CA GLY A 88 -8.04 13.22 -14.06
C GLY A 88 -7.18 12.12 -13.43
N GLU A 89 -5.91 12.05 -13.80
CA GLU A 89 -4.93 11.13 -13.21
C GLU A 89 -4.16 11.79 -12.07
N SER A 90 -3.76 10.98 -11.10
CA SER A 90 -2.86 11.39 -10.02
C SER A 90 -1.41 11.06 -10.37
N ARG A 91 -0.48 11.77 -9.74
CA ARG A 91 0.97 11.48 -9.78
C ARG A 91 1.53 11.08 -8.41
N LEU A 92 0.70 10.90 -7.39
CA LEU A 92 1.16 10.69 -6.03
C LEU A 92 1.15 9.21 -5.69
N LEU A 93 2.31 8.59 -5.49
CA LEU A 93 2.39 7.21 -4.98
C LEU A 93 1.84 7.13 -3.55
N SER A 94 1.92 8.23 -2.81
CA SER A 94 1.25 8.38 -1.52
C SER A 94 -0.29 8.23 -1.56
N ASP A 95 -0.94 8.22 -2.74
CA ASP A 95 -2.37 7.86 -2.85
C ASP A 95 -2.66 6.41 -2.46
N PHE A 96 -1.66 5.54 -2.48
CA PHE A 96 -1.79 4.16 -1.99
C PHE A 96 -1.62 4.06 -0.46
N ASN A 97 -1.21 5.12 0.23
CA ASN A 97 -0.96 5.07 1.67
C ASN A 97 -2.24 4.74 2.46
N GLY A 98 -2.11 3.81 3.42
CA GLY A 98 -3.21 3.28 4.21
C GLY A 98 -4.04 2.20 3.51
N MET A 99 -3.79 1.91 2.24
CA MET A 99 -4.38 0.75 1.56
C MET A 99 -3.65 -0.54 1.98
N ASN A 100 -4.31 -1.68 1.75
CA ASN A 100 -3.68 -2.98 1.95
C ASN A 100 -2.70 -3.25 0.82
N LEU A 101 -1.48 -3.69 1.13
CA LEU A 101 -0.47 -4.06 0.13
C LEU A 101 -0.87 -5.33 -0.66
N SER A 102 -1.68 -6.20 -0.08
CA SER A 102 -2.12 -7.43 -0.73
C SER A 102 -3.07 -7.18 -1.90
N GLY A 103 -2.96 -8.01 -2.92
CA GLY A 103 -3.78 -7.97 -4.12
C GLY A 103 -2.93 -7.85 -5.37
N ASP A 104 -3.63 -7.59 -6.48
CA ASP A 104 -3.00 -7.42 -7.77
C ASP A 104 -2.57 -5.97 -7.94
N TRP A 105 -1.31 -5.81 -8.34
CA TRP A 105 -0.74 -4.56 -8.78
C TRP A 105 -0.48 -4.65 -10.27
N GLN A 106 -1.06 -3.73 -11.03
CA GLN A 106 -0.92 -3.71 -12.47
C GLN A 106 -0.08 -2.52 -12.91
N LEU A 107 0.96 -2.81 -13.68
CA LEU A 107 1.66 -1.82 -14.48
C LEU A 107 1.04 -1.81 -15.88
N LEU A 108 0.49 -0.68 -16.29
CA LEU A 108 -0.03 -0.46 -17.63
C LEU A 108 0.92 0.48 -18.39
N ILE A 109 1.35 0.07 -19.58
CA ILE A 109 2.21 0.86 -20.47
C ILE A 109 1.46 1.05 -21.78
N VAL A 110 1.16 2.29 -22.13
CA VAL A 110 0.46 2.66 -23.37
C VAL A 110 1.47 3.32 -24.29
N ASP A 111 1.62 2.79 -25.49
CA ASP A 111 2.35 3.45 -26.58
C ASP A 111 1.32 4.13 -27.48
N ASN A 112 1.34 5.46 -27.50
CA ASN A 112 0.35 6.28 -28.20
C ASN A 112 0.65 6.43 -29.69
N TYR A 113 1.85 6.06 -30.11
CA TYR A 113 2.27 6.17 -31.50
C TYR A 113 2.62 4.79 -32.06
N ARG A 114 2.79 4.72 -33.38
CA ARG A 114 3.04 3.45 -34.07
C ARG A 114 4.38 3.55 -34.76
N GLY A 115 5.11 2.44 -34.76
CA GLY A 115 6.37 2.32 -35.49
C GLY A 115 7.50 1.85 -34.60
N ASP A 116 7.34 2.06 -33.29
CA ASP A 116 8.30 1.70 -32.27
C ASP A 116 7.90 0.41 -31.56
N ALA A 117 8.89 -0.22 -30.96
CA ALA A 117 8.71 -1.43 -30.21
C ALA A 117 9.57 -1.36 -28.96
N GLY A 118 9.01 -1.81 -27.86
CA GLY A 118 9.74 -1.98 -26.63
C GLY A 118 9.33 -3.21 -25.85
N GLN A 119 10.03 -3.38 -24.73
CA GLN A 119 9.85 -4.50 -23.84
C GLN A 119 10.10 -4.06 -22.41
N LEU A 120 9.14 -4.39 -21.54
CA LEU A 120 9.34 -4.33 -20.10
C LEU A 120 10.31 -5.43 -19.69
N ASN A 121 11.47 -5.03 -19.17
CA ASN A 121 12.50 -5.96 -18.70
C ASN A 121 12.26 -6.32 -17.24
N THR A 122 11.87 -5.34 -16.42
CA THR A 122 11.59 -5.54 -14.99
C THR A 122 10.56 -4.52 -14.49
N PHE A 123 9.66 -5.02 -13.65
CA PHE A 123 8.75 -4.22 -12.82
C PHE A 123 8.81 -4.79 -11.41
N ARG A 124 8.94 -3.95 -10.39
CA ARG A 124 8.88 -4.34 -8.97
C ARG A 124 8.21 -3.25 -8.16
N ILE A 125 7.65 -3.64 -7.03
CA ILE A 125 7.09 -2.75 -6.03
C ILE A 125 7.88 -2.91 -4.73
N GLU A 126 8.22 -1.77 -4.13
CA GLU A 126 8.94 -1.67 -2.87
C GLU A 126 8.06 -0.90 -1.88
N GLY A 127 7.20 -1.64 -1.16
CA GLY A 127 6.33 -1.06 -0.14
C GLY A 127 6.94 -1.17 1.25
N ASN A 128 7.08 -0.04 1.95
CA ASN A 128 7.26 -0.05 3.39
C ASN A 128 5.90 -0.25 4.03
N ALA A 129 5.70 -1.40 4.67
CA ALA A 129 4.40 -1.78 5.20
C ALA A 129 4.44 -2.07 6.71
N HIS A 130 3.37 -1.68 7.41
CA HIS A 130 3.18 -2.06 8.80
C HIS A 130 2.30 -3.31 8.86
N SER A 131 2.84 -4.42 9.37
CA SER A 131 2.06 -5.63 9.60
C SER A 131 1.00 -5.37 10.67
N VAL A 132 -0.25 -5.79 10.44
CA VAL A 132 -1.25 -5.82 11.51
C VAL A 132 -0.91 -6.96 12.45
N GLN A 133 -0.21 -6.66 13.53
CA GLN A 133 -0.13 -7.58 14.66
C GLN A 133 -1.52 -7.63 15.28
N ASN A 134 -2.28 -8.70 15.00
CA ASN A 134 -3.44 -9.03 15.82
C ASN A 134 -2.92 -9.32 17.22
N ASN A 135 -2.85 -8.30 18.08
CA ASN A 135 -2.59 -8.51 19.49
C ASN A 135 -3.89 -9.07 20.09
N ALA A 136 -4.14 -10.34 19.81
CA ALA A 136 -5.12 -11.14 20.52
C ALA A 136 -4.59 -11.32 21.95
N ASN A 137 -4.63 -10.25 22.75
CA ASN A 137 -4.65 -10.36 24.19
C ASN A 137 -5.93 -11.12 24.50
N SER A 138 -5.81 -12.44 24.57
CA SER A 138 -6.85 -13.33 25.07
C SER A 138 -7.39 -12.70 26.35
N VAL A 139 -8.67 -12.32 26.36
CA VAL A 139 -9.37 -11.99 27.59
C VAL A 139 -9.28 -13.25 28.46
N PRO A 140 -8.59 -13.25 29.61
CA PRO A 140 -8.61 -14.42 30.47
C PRO A 140 -10.07 -14.62 30.89
N GLU A 141 -10.59 -15.84 30.71
CA GLU A 141 -11.93 -16.14 31.22
C GLU A 141 -11.97 -15.78 32.71
N PRO A 142 -13.03 -15.10 33.19
CA PRO A 142 -13.18 -14.89 34.62
C PRO A 142 -13.21 -16.26 35.27
N ALA A 143 -12.19 -16.57 36.07
CA ALA A 143 -12.13 -17.79 36.85
C ALA A 143 -13.47 -17.96 37.55
N THR A 144 -14.19 -19.05 37.22
CA THR A 144 -15.49 -19.39 37.78
C THR A 144 -15.43 -19.22 39.29
N ALA A 145 -16.07 -18.17 39.81
CA ALA A 145 -16.19 -17.95 41.24
C ALA A 145 -17.16 -18.99 41.78
N THR A 146 -16.63 -20.15 42.21
CA THR A 146 -17.39 -21.16 42.92
C THR A 146 -17.85 -20.55 44.25
N ILE A 147 -19.11 -20.11 44.32
CA ILE A 147 -19.72 -19.69 45.58
C ILE A 147 -19.83 -20.92 46.48
N LEU A 148 -18.91 -21.06 47.43
CA LEU A 148 -19.03 -22.02 48.53
C LEU A 148 -20.10 -21.50 49.50
N PHE A 149 -21.22 -22.21 49.59
CA PHE A 149 -22.18 -22.01 50.68
C PHE A 149 -21.48 -22.36 52.00
N PHE A 150 -21.05 -21.33 52.76
CA PHE A 150 -20.71 -21.50 54.15
C PHE A 150 -21.99 -21.77 54.95
N GLY A 151 -22.18 -23.02 55.35
CA GLY A 151 -23.02 -23.32 56.49
C GLY A 151 -22.42 -22.67 57.74
N LEU A 152 -23.15 -21.75 58.36
CA LEU A 152 -22.83 -21.26 59.69
C LEU A 152 -23.97 -21.63 60.65
N ALA A 153 -23.72 -22.62 61.48
CA ALA A 153 -24.47 -22.85 62.71
C ALA A 153 -23.97 -21.89 63.80
N GLY A 154 -24.88 -21.22 64.50
CA GLY A 154 -24.64 -20.48 65.74
C GLY A 154 -25.98 -20.08 66.37
N LEU A 155 -26.50 -20.87 67.32
CA LEU A 155 -26.38 -20.69 68.78
C LEU A 155 -27.07 -19.43 69.35
N ALA A 156 -28.23 -19.68 69.97
CA ALA A 156 -28.85 -19.09 71.15
C ALA A 156 -28.56 -17.63 71.57
N GLY A 157 -29.63 -16.88 71.90
CA GLY A 157 -29.58 -15.91 72.99
C GLY A 157 -30.44 -14.65 72.87
N SER A 158 -31.67 -14.74 73.38
CA SER A 158 -32.45 -13.71 74.11
C SER A 158 -32.64 -12.29 73.52
N GLY A 159 -33.91 -11.86 73.37
CA GLY A 159 -34.21 -10.42 73.38
C GLY A 159 -35.54 -9.95 72.81
N PHE A 160 -36.62 -10.11 73.60
CA PHE A 160 -37.77 -9.19 73.72
C PHE A 160 -38.78 -8.93 72.57
N ARG A 161 -40.06 -9.17 72.97
CA ARG A 161 -41.25 -8.28 72.86
C ARG A 161 -42.26 -8.49 71.70
N ARG A 162 -43.45 -9.02 72.02
CA ARG A 162 -44.75 -8.30 72.17
C ARG A 162 -45.97 -9.22 71.95
N LYS A 163 -46.96 -9.15 72.85
CA LYS A 163 -48.36 -8.69 72.66
C LYS A 163 -49.08 -8.85 74.01
N LYS A 164 -49.49 -7.75 74.66
CA LYS A 164 -50.73 -6.96 74.52
C LYS A 164 -51.99 -7.78 74.84
N LYS A 165 -52.61 -7.38 75.96
CA LYS A 165 -54.00 -7.44 76.43
C LYS A 165 -54.88 -8.55 75.89
#